data_AF-A0A957LN50-F1
#
_entry.id   AF-A0A957LN50-F1
#
_cell.length_a   1.000
_cell.length_b   1.000
_cell.length_c   1.000
_cell.angle_alpha   90.00
_cell.angle_beta   90.00
_cell.angle_gamma   90.00
#
_symmetry.space_group_name_H-M   'P 1'
#
loop_
_entity.id
_entity.type
_entity.pdbx_description
1 polymer ?
#
loop_
_entity_poly.entity_id
_entity_poly.type
_entity_poly.pdbx_seq_one_letter_code
_entity_poly.pdbx_strand_id
1 'polypeptide(L)'
;MTRSRRTRNNAGRRNTAIMAGGGLLLLGALLYWGGTAQPGAAFWPGVAVAGGLVLGVGWLIWWLLLSSLPAGERVAANPAPALRQAAAYLVAAGGVVFLIGALWDAAWRQMAGAADSGGFGWQPNLLIYGSVGLIAATALGAALMAARGPGSLRARWRSDAPLGLLGLLSLFPLLVMAAGLLWPGVDATGVPAQDAWHVLLGVGITAVMLGAAAVQTSLLPQPAGWTVHRLGGGELNTVILLAVAAAILLLAGAGAWGHSPDNALRPAWYYPAVILGVTLFIGQVGL
;
A
#
# COMPACT_ATOMS: atom_id res chain seq x y z
N MET A 1 -11.44 -38.64 11.63
CA MET A 1 -11.26 -37.18 11.50
C MET A 1 -11.96 -36.72 10.23
N THR A 2 -13.08 -36.02 10.39
CA THR A 2 -14.26 -36.16 9.54
C THR A 2 -14.57 -34.90 8.74
N ARG A 3 -15.24 -35.07 7.59
CA ARG A 3 -15.59 -34.07 6.55
C ARG A 3 -16.05 -32.69 7.05
N SER A 4 -16.53 -32.54 8.28
CA SER A 4 -17.01 -31.27 8.85
C SER A 4 -15.94 -30.20 9.03
N ARG A 5 -14.66 -30.56 9.22
CA ARG A 5 -13.56 -29.58 9.30
C ARG A 5 -13.23 -28.96 7.93
N ARG A 6 -13.42 -29.70 6.84
CA ARG A 6 -13.16 -29.21 5.47
C ARG A 6 -14.22 -28.22 5.00
N THR A 7 -15.49 -28.42 5.36
CA THR A 7 -16.58 -27.52 4.95
C THR A 7 -16.53 -26.17 5.66
N ARG A 8 -16.19 -26.12 6.95
CA ARG A 8 -15.99 -24.86 7.70
C ARG A 8 -14.88 -23.99 7.12
N ASN A 9 -13.75 -24.59 6.71
CA ASN A 9 -12.64 -23.83 6.10
C ASN A 9 -12.98 -23.22 4.73
N ASN A 10 -13.87 -23.84 3.97
CA ASN A 10 -14.27 -23.32 2.66
C ASN A 10 -15.26 -22.15 2.77
N ALA A 11 -16.16 -22.15 3.76
CA ALA A 11 -17.10 -21.07 4.00
C ALA A 11 -16.38 -19.78 4.46
N GLY A 12 -15.42 -19.90 5.40
CA GLY A 12 -14.61 -18.77 5.86
C GLY A 12 -13.82 -18.14 4.70
N ARG A 13 -13.13 -18.96 3.90
CA ARG A 13 -12.37 -18.48 2.73
C ARG A 13 -13.25 -17.81 1.67
N ARG A 14 -14.46 -18.33 1.41
CA ARG A 14 -15.42 -17.68 0.49
C ARG A 14 -15.86 -16.32 1.03
N ASN A 15 -16.19 -16.22 2.30
CA ASN A 15 -16.65 -14.96 2.89
C ASN A 15 -15.55 -13.90 2.87
N THR A 16 -14.30 -14.26 3.21
CA THR A 16 -13.16 -13.34 3.10
C THR A 16 -12.94 -12.91 1.65
N ALA A 17 -13.01 -13.82 0.68
CA ALA A 17 -12.86 -13.48 -0.74
C ALA A 17 -13.99 -12.57 -1.25
N ILE A 18 -15.23 -12.81 -0.83
CA ILE A 18 -16.39 -11.99 -1.21
C ILE A 18 -16.27 -10.59 -0.61
N MET A 19 -15.90 -10.46 0.66
CA MET A 19 -15.76 -9.15 1.28
C MET A 19 -14.53 -8.38 0.74
N ALA A 20 -13.44 -9.07 0.40
CA ALA A 20 -12.26 -8.45 -0.21
C ALA A 20 -12.54 -7.99 -1.64
N GLY A 21 -13.22 -8.84 -2.43
CA GLY A 21 -13.70 -8.49 -3.76
C GLY A 21 -14.70 -7.33 -3.73
N GLY A 22 -15.62 -7.32 -2.76
CA GLY A 22 -16.59 -6.24 -2.55
C GLY A 22 -15.90 -4.92 -2.18
N GLY A 23 -14.91 -4.95 -1.28
CA GLY A 23 -14.09 -3.78 -0.93
C GLY A 23 -13.30 -3.23 -2.11
N LEU A 24 -12.66 -4.10 -2.91
CA LEU A 24 -11.95 -3.69 -4.11
C LEU A 24 -12.87 -3.13 -5.20
N LEU A 25 -14.05 -3.72 -5.39
CA LEU A 25 -15.06 -3.20 -6.32
C LEU A 25 -15.60 -1.85 -5.87
N LEU A 26 -15.84 -1.66 -4.57
CA LEU A 26 -16.26 -0.39 -4.02
C LEU A 26 -15.18 0.67 -4.19
N LEU A 27 -13.91 0.35 -3.87
CA LEU A 27 -12.78 1.26 -4.08
C LEU A 27 -12.59 1.58 -5.57
N GLY A 28 -12.72 0.59 -6.46
CA GLY A 28 -12.67 0.81 -7.91
C GLY A 28 -13.82 1.69 -8.42
N ALA A 29 -15.03 1.51 -7.91
CA ALA A 29 -16.17 2.37 -8.22
C ALA A 29 -15.96 3.81 -7.69
N LEU A 30 -15.37 3.96 -6.51
CA LEU A 30 -15.04 5.28 -5.95
C LEU A 30 -13.96 5.99 -6.78
N LEU A 31 -12.98 5.26 -7.33
CA LEU A 31 -11.99 5.81 -8.25
C LEU A 31 -12.62 6.30 -9.57
N TYR A 32 -13.66 5.62 -10.06
CA TYR A 32 -14.41 6.06 -11.24
C TYR A 32 -15.14 7.39 -10.99
N TRP A 33 -15.74 7.57 -9.82
CA TRP A 33 -16.40 8.82 -9.43
C TRP A 33 -15.45 9.93 -8.97
N GLY A 34 -14.20 9.59 -8.67
CA GLY A 34 -13.13 10.56 -8.39
C GLY A 34 -12.46 11.14 -9.65
N GLY A 35 -12.79 10.63 -10.84
CA GLY A 35 -12.26 11.09 -12.12
C GLY A 35 -13.12 12.17 -12.77
N THR A 36 -12.48 13.13 -13.44
CA THR A 36 -13.14 14.23 -14.16
C THR A 36 -14.16 13.69 -15.17
N ALA A 37 -15.32 14.36 -15.30
CA ALA A 37 -16.39 13.96 -16.21
C ALA A 37 -15.98 13.99 -17.71
N GLN A 38 -14.83 14.57 -18.03
CA GLN A 38 -14.21 14.56 -19.36
C GLN A 38 -12.70 14.25 -19.25
N PRO A 39 -12.26 13.02 -19.56
CA PRO A 39 -10.84 12.69 -19.56
C PRO A 39 -10.12 13.43 -20.69
N GLY A 40 -9.15 14.28 -20.35
CA GLY A 40 -8.29 14.96 -21.32
C GLY A 40 -7.29 14.01 -22.01
N ALA A 41 -6.55 14.51 -23.00
CA ALA A 41 -5.59 13.70 -23.78
C ALA A 41 -4.49 13.01 -22.94
N ALA A 42 -4.13 13.58 -21.78
CA ALA A 42 -3.15 13.02 -20.85
C ALA A 42 -3.67 11.83 -20.01
N PHE A 43 -4.98 11.55 -20.03
CA PHE A 43 -5.59 10.46 -19.28
C PHE A 43 -5.05 9.10 -19.69
N TRP A 44 -5.01 8.80 -20.99
CA TRP A 44 -4.59 7.48 -21.50
C TRP A 44 -3.12 7.16 -21.26
N PRO A 45 -2.16 8.07 -21.50
CA PRO A 45 -0.78 7.90 -21.04
C PRO A 45 -0.72 7.61 -19.55
N GLY A 46 -1.56 8.29 -18.77
CA GLY A 46 -1.58 8.09 -17.33
C GLY A 46 -2.04 6.70 -16.90
N VAL A 47 -3.15 6.24 -17.49
CA VAL A 47 -3.64 4.87 -17.33
C VAL A 47 -2.58 3.86 -17.78
N ALA A 48 -1.88 4.12 -18.89
CA ALA A 48 -0.85 3.22 -19.40
C ALA A 48 0.34 3.10 -18.45
N VAL A 49 0.83 4.21 -17.87
CA VAL A 49 1.93 4.16 -16.89
C VAL A 49 1.47 3.49 -15.60
N ALA A 50 0.31 3.86 -15.06
CA ALA A 50 -0.24 3.23 -13.85
C ALA A 50 -0.45 1.72 -14.05
N GLY A 51 -1.08 1.34 -15.16
CA GLY A 51 -1.29 -0.05 -15.55
C GLY A 51 0.04 -0.79 -15.75
N GLY A 52 1.02 -0.16 -16.40
CA GLY A 52 2.36 -0.71 -16.58
C GLY A 52 3.08 -0.96 -15.26
N LEU A 53 2.97 -0.04 -14.29
CA LEU A 53 3.55 -0.22 -12.95
C LEU A 53 2.88 -1.37 -12.19
N VAL A 54 1.54 -1.43 -12.20
CA VAL A 54 0.78 -2.50 -11.55
C VAL A 54 1.12 -3.86 -12.18
N LEU A 55 1.11 -3.95 -13.51
CA LEU A 55 1.44 -5.18 -14.23
C LEU A 55 2.90 -5.57 -14.04
N GLY A 56 3.83 -4.63 -14.04
CA GLY A 56 5.26 -4.88 -13.82
C GLY A 56 5.55 -5.43 -12.43
N VAL A 57 5.01 -4.79 -11.38
CA VAL A 57 5.17 -5.28 -10.00
C VAL A 57 4.43 -6.62 -9.81
N GLY A 58 3.22 -6.76 -10.36
CA GLY A 58 2.47 -8.02 -10.32
C GLY A 58 3.20 -9.16 -11.04
N TRP A 59 3.81 -8.88 -12.18
CA TRP A 59 4.64 -9.83 -12.91
C TRP A 59 5.89 -10.22 -12.11
N LEU A 60 6.57 -9.27 -11.45
CA LEU A 60 7.71 -9.56 -10.57
C LEU A 60 7.31 -10.44 -9.39
N ILE A 61 6.17 -10.15 -8.73
CA ILE A 61 5.64 -10.98 -7.64
C ILE A 61 5.35 -12.39 -8.15
N TRP A 62 4.66 -12.51 -9.28
CA TRP A 62 4.37 -13.81 -9.89
C TRP A 62 5.67 -14.56 -10.24
N TRP A 63 6.59 -13.90 -10.92
CA TRP A 63 7.82 -14.50 -11.42
C TRP A 63 8.74 -14.92 -10.26
N LEU A 64 8.96 -14.06 -9.27
CA LEU A 64 9.86 -14.34 -8.14
C LEU A 64 9.24 -15.27 -7.10
N LEU A 65 7.97 -15.08 -6.73
CA LEU A 65 7.39 -15.74 -5.55
C LEU A 65 6.40 -16.86 -5.87
N LEU A 66 5.67 -16.79 -6.99
CA LEU A 66 4.52 -17.68 -7.24
C LEU A 66 4.76 -18.73 -8.34
N SER A 67 5.55 -18.42 -9.36
CA SER A 67 5.79 -19.30 -10.52
C SER A 67 6.45 -20.62 -10.12
N SER A 68 6.32 -21.69 -10.91
CA SER A 68 6.99 -22.96 -10.58
C SER A 68 8.52 -22.84 -10.63
N LEU A 69 9.21 -23.47 -9.68
CA LEU A 69 10.66 -23.63 -9.75
C LEU A 69 11.02 -24.81 -10.67
N PRO A 70 12.18 -24.75 -11.35
CA PRO A 70 12.76 -25.90 -12.05
C PRO A 70 12.84 -27.14 -11.15
N ALA A 71 12.66 -28.33 -11.75
CA ALA A 71 12.75 -29.58 -11.03
C ALA A 71 14.13 -29.74 -10.37
N GLY A 72 14.14 -30.11 -9.09
CA GLY A 72 15.37 -30.29 -8.30
C GLY A 72 15.83 -29.05 -7.55
N GLU A 73 15.26 -27.86 -7.82
CA GLU A 73 15.58 -26.66 -7.04
C GLU A 73 14.88 -26.69 -5.68
N ARG A 74 15.67 -26.61 -4.60
CA ARG A 74 15.17 -26.57 -3.22
C ARG A 74 15.19 -25.14 -2.70
N VAL A 75 14.09 -24.71 -2.10
CA VAL A 75 14.06 -23.48 -1.31
C VAL A 75 14.49 -23.82 0.11
N ALA A 76 15.70 -23.42 0.49
CA ALA A 76 16.10 -23.46 1.89
C ALA A 76 15.44 -22.28 2.62
N ALA A 77 14.51 -22.57 3.52
CA ALA A 77 13.91 -21.54 4.37
C ALA A 77 15.01 -20.91 5.23
N ASN A 78 15.14 -19.59 5.19
CA ASN A 78 16.07 -18.83 6.01
C ASN A 78 15.30 -17.76 6.78
N PRO A 79 14.49 -18.15 7.79
CA PRO A 79 13.71 -17.18 8.55
C PRO A 79 14.68 -16.27 9.32
N ALA A 80 14.64 -14.97 9.03
CA ALA A 80 15.44 -13.95 9.69
C ALA A 80 14.54 -13.11 10.62
N PRO A 81 14.14 -13.61 11.81
CA PRO A 81 13.12 -12.95 12.64
C PRO A 81 13.53 -11.54 13.08
N ALA A 82 14.80 -11.34 13.44
CA ALA A 82 15.33 -10.02 13.79
C ALA A 82 15.27 -9.04 12.61
N LEU A 83 15.57 -9.50 11.39
CA LEU A 83 15.51 -8.69 10.18
C LEU A 83 14.06 -8.33 9.83
N ARG A 84 13.14 -9.31 9.94
CA ARG A 84 11.70 -9.09 9.78
C ARG A 84 11.16 -8.04 10.74
N GLN A 85 11.53 -8.15 12.02
CA GLN A 85 11.11 -7.23 13.05
C GLN A 85 11.68 -5.82 12.80
N ALA A 86 12.97 -5.71 12.53
CA ALA A 86 13.61 -4.42 12.22
C ALA A 86 12.98 -3.75 10.99
N ALA A 87 12.76 -4.52 9.91
CA ALA A 87 12.11 -4.01 8.71
C ALA A 87 10.69 -3.53 8.99
N ALA A 88 9.89 -4.29 9.74
CA ALA A 88 8.53 -3.91 10.08
C ALA A 88 8.46 -2.63 10.94
N TYR A 89 9.36 -2.46 11.91
CA TYR A 89 9.42 -1.22 12.72
C TYR A 89 9.85 -0.01 11.90
N LEU A 90 10.88 -0.15 11.06
CA LEU A 90 11.37 0.95 10.23
C LEU A 90 10.37 1.35 9.14
N VAL A 91 9.66 0.37 8.56
CA VAL A 91 8.54 0.64 7.65
C VAL A 91 7.40 1.34 8.38
N ALA A 92 7.05 0.94 9.60
CA ALA A 92 6.04 1.63 10.41
C ALA A 92 6.44 3.09 10.71
N ALA A 93 7.69 3.32 11.12
CA ALA A 93 8.22 4.66 11.36
C ALA A 93 8.17 5.52 10.09
N GLY A 94 8.59 4.97 8.94
CA GLY A 94 8.47 5.62 7.64
C GLY A 94 7.02 5.95 7.29
N GLY A 95 6.08 5.02 7.53
CA GLY A 95 4.65 5.22 7.31
C GLY A 95 4.05 6.34 8.18
N VAL A 96 4.47 6.45 9.44
CA VAL A 96 4.06 7.55 10.32
C VAL A 96 4.57 8.89 9.80
N VAL A 97 5.85 8.96 9.38
CA VAL A 97 6.43 10.19 8.80
C VAL A 97 5.72 10.57 7.50
N PHE A 98 5.40 9.58 6.65
CA PHE A 98 4.60 9.77 5.44
C PHE A 98 3.24 10.40 5.78
N LEU A 99 2.52 9.83 6.75
CA LEU A 99 1.20 10.31 7.15
C LEU A 99 1.26 11.74 7.70
N ILE A 100 2.27 12.08 8.50
CA ILE A 100 2.50 13.45 8.99
C ILE A 100 2.72 14.41 7.81
N GLY A 101 3.59 14.04 6.87
CA GLY A 101 3.83 14.84 5.66
C GLY A 101 2.57 15.04 4.83
N ALA A 102 1.78 13.98 4.65
CA ALA A 102 0.53 13.99 3.90
C ALA A 102 -0.56 14.86 4.57
N LEU A 103 -0.71 14.77 5.89
CA LEU A 103 -1.64 15.61 6.64
C LEU A 103 -1.21 17.08 6.65
N TRP A 104 0.10 17.34 6.76
CA TRP A 104 0.64 18.70 6.66
C TRP A 104 0.39 19.28 5.27
N ASP A 105 0.64 18.52 4.20
CA ASP A 105 0.34 18.96 2.83
C ASP A 105 -1.16 19.31 2.67
N ALA A 106 -2.04 18.42 3.14
CA ALA A 106 -3.49 18.64 3.07
C ALA A 106 -3.94 19.88 3.87
N ALA A 107 -3.47 20.04 5.11
CA ALA A 107 -3.80 21.19 5.95
C ALA A 107 -3.29 22.51 5.35
N TRP A 108 -2.08 22.50 4.78
CA TRP A 108 -1.50 23.66 4.13
C TRP A 108 -2.30 24.09 2.91
N ARG A 109 -2.67 23.13 2.03
CA ARG A 109 -3.52 23.41 0.86
C ARG A 109 -4.85 24.07 1.25
N GLN A 110 -5.42 23.68 2.40
CA GLN A 110 -6.65 24.30 2.94
C GLN A 110 -6.43 25.72 3.45
N MET A 111 -5.29 26.01 4.07
CA MET A 111 -5.00 27.31 4.66
C MET A 111 -4.50 28.35 3.65
N ALA A 112 -3.59 27.96 2.75
CA ALA A 112 -2.89 28.88 1.85
C ALA A 112 -3.59 29.03 0.48
N GLY A 113 -4.61 28.21 0.19
CA GLY A 113 -5.20 28.09 -1.14
C GLY A 113 -4.27 27.32 -2.11
N ALA A 114 -4.85 26.71 -3.14
CA ALA A 114 -4.12 25.82 -4.07
C ALA A 114 -3.04 26.53 -4.93
N ALA A 115 -2.94 27.86 -4.87
CA ALA A 115 -2.06 28.65 -5.75
C ALA A 115 -0.56 28.58 -5.37
N ASP A 116 -0.24 28.26 -4.11
CA ASP A 116 1.14 28.15 -3.60
C ASP A 116 1.54 26.68 -3.33
N SER A 117 1.16 25.75 -4.22
CA SER A 117 1.62 24.36 -4.12
C SER A 117 3.11 24.29 -4.50
N GLY A 118 3.97 24.54 -3.51
CA GLY A 118 5.41 24.45 -3.64
C GLY A 118 5.81 23.13 -4.28
N GLY A 119 6.70 23.20 -5.27
CA GLY A 119 7.16 22.03 -6.02
C GLY A 119 7.94 21.02 -5.15
N PHE A 120 8.89 20.31 -5.77
CA PHE A 120 9.63 19.24 -5.10
C PHE A 120 10.33 19.65 -3.79
N GLY A 121 10.79 20.91 -3.68
CA GLY A 121 11.48 21.44 -2.50
C GLY A 121 10.58 21.86 -1.33
N TRP A 122 9.27 21.69 -1.46
CA TRP A 122 8.29 22.01 -0.41
C TRP A 122 8.43 21.06 0.79
N GLN A 123 8.33 21.57 2.02
CA GLN A 123 8.70 20.80 3.22
C GLN A 123 7.83 19.55 3.45
N PRO A 124 6.49 19.59 3.31
CA PRO A 124 5.65 18.40 3.29
C PRO A 124 6.06 17.36 2.24
N ASN A 125 6.42 17.80 1.03
CA ASN A 125 6.87 16.90 -0.04
C ASN A 125 8.19 16.22 0.33
N LEU A 126 9.12 16.91 0.98
CA LEU A 126 10.36 16.29 1.46
C LEU A 126 10.09 15.19 2.49
N LEU A 127 9.11 15.36 3.38
CA LEU A 127 8.69 14.31 4.32
C LEU A 127 8.04 13.12 3.60
N ILE A 128 7.16 13.38 2.63
CA ILE A 128 6.50 12.35 1.84
C ILE A 128 7.54 11.56 1.03
N TYR A 129 8.40 12.23 0.27
CA TYR A 129 9.37 11.54 -0.59
C TYR A 129 10.50 10.89 0.21
N GLY A 130 10.97 11.56 1.26
CA GLY A 130 11.97 11.00 2.18
C GLY A 130 11.46 9.74 2.88
N SER A 131 10.19 9.72 3.30
CA SER A 131 9.58 8.53 3.91
C SER A 131 9.36 7.40 2.91
N VAL A 132 8.92 7.69 1.67
CA VAL A 132 8.83 6.68 0.60
C VAL A 132 10.20 6.06 0.33
N GLY A 133 11.25 6.89 0.23
CA GLY A 133 12.63 6.44 0.06
C GLY A 133 13.11 5.57 1.22
N LEU A 134 12.85 5.98 2.46
CA LEU A 134 13.20 5.21 3.66
C LEU A 134 12.48 3.86 3.70
N ILE A 135 11.17 3.84 3.43
CA ILE A 135 10.36 2.62 3.36
C ILE A 135 10.94 1.68 2.31
N ALA A 136 11.21 2.17 1.10
CA ALA A 136 11.73 1.37 0.00
C ALA A 136 13.14 0.83 0.32
N ALA A 137 14.05 1.69 0.79
CA ALA A 137 15.41 1.29 1.17
C ALA A 137 15.40 0.21 2.27
N THR A 138 14.52 0.35 3.25
CA THR A 138 14.36 -0.62 4.35
C THR A 138 13.79 -1.94 3.85
N ALA A 139 12.63 -1.91 3.19
CA ALA A 139 11.90 -3.09 2.75
C ALA A 139 12.68 -3.88 1.69
N LEU A 140 13.17 -3.18 0.65
CA LEU A 140 13.97 -3.78 -0.39
C LEU A 140 15.34 -4.24 0.14
N GLY A 141 15.97 -3.44 1.01
CA GLY A 141 17.23 -3.82 1.66
C GLY A 141 17.09 -5.10 2.48
N ALA A 142 16.03 -5.22 3.29
CA ALA A 142 15.74 -6.43 4.05
C ALA A 142 15.46 -7.64 3.14
N ALA A 143 14.68 -7.46 2.07
CA ALA A 143 14.42 -8.51 1.09
C ALA A 143 15.72 -8.99 0.41
N LEU A 144 16.58 -8.06 -0.01
CA LEU A 144 17.87 -8.37 -0.63
C LEU A 144 18.84 -9.06 0.34
N MET A 145 18.84 -8.66 1.62
CA MET A 145 19.62 -9.33 2.65
C MET A 145 19.13 -10.76 2.91
N ALA A 146 17.81 -10.98 2.95
CA ALA A 146 17.22 -12.31 3.09
C ALA A 146 17.45 -13.20 1.85
N ALA A 147 17.51 -12.59 0.67
CA ALA A 147 17.79 -13.25 -0.61
C ALA A 147 19.30 -13.50 -0.88
N ARG A 148 20.16 -13.44 0.15
CA ARG A 148 21.57 -13.86 0.04
C ARG A 148 21.70 -15.37 0.16
N GLY A 149 22.73 -15.92 -0.47
CA GLY A 149 23.05 -17.34 -0.43
C GLY A 149 23.09 -18.02 -1.80
N PRO A 150 23.29 -19.35 -1.83
CA PRO A 150 23.31 -20.13 -3.06
C PRO A 150 21.91 -20.37 -3.64
N GLY A 151 21.84 -20.80 -4.90
CA GLY A 151 20.59 -21.08 -5.63
C GLY A 151 20.20 -20.00 -6.63
N SER A 152 19.12 -20.22 -7.39
CA SER A 152 18.65 -19.21 -8.35
C SER A 152 18.09 -17.97 -7.63
N LEU A 153 17.96 -16.87 -8.37
CA LEU A 153 17.31 -15.66 -7.86
C LEU A 153 15.90 -15.95 -7.30
N ARG A 154 15.12 -16.81 -7.95
CA ARG A 154 13.77 -17.18 -7.50
C ARG A 154 13.79 -17.97 -6.19
N ALA A 155 14.69 -18.94 -6.05
CA ALA A 155 14.83 -19.69 -4.80
C ALA A 155 15.26 -18.78 -3.64
N ARG A 156 16.17 -17.83 -3.90
CA ARG A 156 16.64 -16.87 -2.91
C ARG A 156 15.56 -15.89 -2.46
N TRP A 157 14.74 -15.36 -3.35
CA TRP A 157 13.61 -14.51 -2.96
C TRP A 157 12.52 -15.26 -2.18
N ARG A 158 12.45 -16.58 -2.31
CA ARG A 158 11.50 -17.44 -1.59
C ARG A 158 12.02 -17.98 -0.26
N SER A 159 13.31 -17.79 0.04
CA SER A 159 13.89 -18.22 1.33
C SER A 159 13.20 -17.55 2.52
N ASP A 160 12.74 -16.31 2.31
CA ASP A 160 11.88 -15.53 3.20
C ASP A 160 10.80 -14.79 2.38
N ALA A 161 9.78 -15.52 1.96
CA ALA A 161 8.72 -14.99 1.10
C ALA A 161 7.99 -13.75 1.67
N PRO A 162 7.71 -13.62 2.98
CA PRO A 162 7.15 -12.39 3.55
C PRO A 162 8.03 -11.15 3.32
N LEU A 163 9.35 -11.25 3.56
CA LEU A 163 10.27 -10.14 3.27
C LEU A 163 10.38 -9.87 1.78
N GLY A 164 10.43 -10.92 0.96
CA GLY A 164 10.39 -10.79 -0.49
C GLY A 164 9.15 -10.03 -0.98
N LEU A 165 7.96 -10.38 -0.48
CA LEU A 165 6.74 -9.67 -0.85
C LEU A 165 6.79 -8.20 -0.41
N LEU A 166 7.21 -7.93 0.83
CA LEU A 166 7.34 -6.57 1.35
C LEU A 166 8.29 -5.72 0.49
N GLY A 167 9.45 -6.27 0.10
CA GLY A 167 10.39 -5.61 -0.79
C GLY A 167 9.79 -5.27 -2.15
N LEU A 168 9.08 -6.20 -2.78
CA LEU A 168 8.43 -5.96 -4.08
C LEU A 168 7.29 -4.94 -3.99
N LEU A 169 6.47 -5.00 -2.94
CA LEU A 169 5.42 -4.01 -2.70
C LEU A 169 5.99 -2.60 -2.54
N SER A 170 7.17 -2.47 -1.92
CA SER A 170 7.82 -1.17 -1.71
C SER A 170 8.35 -0.52 -2.99
N LEU A 171 8.56 -1.30 -4.07
CA LEU A 171 8.94 -0.76 -5.36
C LEU A 171 7.82 0.07 -5.99
N PHE A 172 6.55 -0.30 -5.76
CA PHE A 172 5.43 0.38 -6.38
C PHE A 172 5.34 1.88 -5.99
N PRO A 173 5.26 2.28 -4.71
CA PRO A 173 5.22 3.70 -4.35
C PRO A 173 6.50 4.45 -4.75
N LEU A 174 7.67 3.79 -4.74
CA LEU A 174 8.92 4.38 -5.23
C LEU A 174 8.85 4.71 -6.73
N LEU A 175 8.34 3.77 -7.52
CA LEU A 175 8.19 3.95 -8.97
C LEU A 175 7.08 4.95 -9.30
N VAL A 176 5.98 4.98 -8.54
CA VAL A 176 4.94 6.01 -8.67
C VAL A 176 5.53 7.39 -8.38
N MET A 177 6.36 7.53 -7.34
CA MET A 177 7.03 8.79 -7.04
C MET A 177 8.00 9.19 -8.15
N ALA A 178 8.82 8.27 -8.66
CA ALA A 178 9.72 8.53 -9.78
C ALA A 178 8.94 8.92 -11.06
N ALA A 179 7.83 8.23 -11.34
CA ALA A 179 6.94 8.59 -12.44
C ALA A 179 6.32 9.97 -12.20
N GLY A 180 5.95 10.31 -10.97
CA GLY A 180 5.43 11.64 -10.59
C GLY A 180 6.40 12.78 -10.89
N LEU A 181 7.72 12.57 -10.80
CA LEU A 181 8.73 13.54 -11.22
C LEU A 181 8.76 13.76 -12.74
N LEU A 182 8.42 12.72 -13.50
CA LEU A 182 8.35 12.74 -14.96
C LEU A 182 6.95 13.12 -15.48
N TRP A 183 5.96 13.16 -14.58
CA TRP A 183 4.55 13.40 -14.88
C TRP A 183 4.10 14.86 -15.04
N PRO A 184 4.90 15.94 -14.92
CA PRO A 184 4.35 17.26 -15.21
C PRO A 184 4.16 17.45 -16.73
N GLY A 185 3.15 16.76 -17.27
CA GLY A 185 2.46 17.05 -18.51
C GLY A 185 1.10 17.64 -18.16
N VAL A 186 0.83 18.82 -18.68
CA VAL A 186 -0.38 19.61 -18.48
C VAL A 186 -1.56 18.87 -19.10
N ASP A 187 -2.68 18.73 -18.36
CA ASP A 187 -3.92 18.29 -19.00
C ASP A 187 -4.46 19.39 -19.93
N ALA A 188 -5.45 19.09 -20.78
CA ALA A 188 -5.97 20.06 -21.74
C ALA A 188 -6.58 21.32 -21.09
N THR A 189 -6.79 21.34 -19.78
CA THR A 189 -7.37 22.45 -19.01
C THR A 189 -6.35 23.26 -18.23
N GLY A 190 -5.06 22.95 -18.33
CA GLY A 190 -4.02 23.63 -17.55
C GLY A 190 -3.90 23.13 -16.12
N VAL A 191 -4.72 22.15 -15.72
CA VAL A 191 -4.71 21.61 -14.36
C VAL A 191 -3.73 20.44 -14.32
N PRO A 192 -2.70 20.49 -13.46
CA PRO A 192 -1.83 19.34 -13.30
C PRO A 192 -2.69 18.18 -12.76
N ALA A 193 -2.59 17.00 -13.40
CA ALA A 193 -3.30 15.78 -13.03
C ALA A 193 -2.83 15.20 -11.67
N GLN A 194 -2.75 16.04 -10.65
CA GLN A 194 -2.17 15.77 -9.35
C GLN A 194 -2.96 14.70 -8.60
N ASP A 195 -4.27 14.57 -8.85
CA ASP A 195 -5.11 13.71 -8.02
C ASP A 195 -4.83 12.21 -8.24
N ALA A 196 -4.50 11.80 -9.47
CA ALA A 196 -4.30 10.37 -9.79
C ALA A 196 -3.01 9.80 -9.16
N TRP A 197 -1.92 10.57 -9.10
CA TRP A 197 -0.66 10.06 -8.55
C TRP A 197 -0.70 9.93 -7.03
N HIS A 198 -1.37 10.84 -6.31
CA HIS A 198 -1.54 10.74 -4.86
C HIS A 198 -2.35 9.50 -4.48
N VAL A 199 -3.38 9.18 -5.27
CA VAL A 199 -4.17 7.96 -5.10
C VAL A 199 -3.29 6.73 -5.28
N LEU A 200 -2.53 6.65 -6.39
CA LEU A 200 -1.62 5.53 -6.64
C LEU A 200 -0.57 5.41 -5.55
N LEU A 201 0.00 6.53 -5.09
CA LEU A 201 0.96 6.55 -4.01
C LEU A 201 0.33 6.06 -2.69
N GLY A 202 -0.88 6.53 -2.37
CA GLY A 202 -1.63 6.10 -1.20
C GLY A 202 -1.95 4.61 -1.20
N VAL A 203 -2.40 4.07 -2.34
CA VAL A 203 -2.62 2.62 -2.52
C VAL A 203 -1.30 1.85 -2.36
N GLY A 204 -0.22 2.36 -2.94
CA GLY A 204 1.11 1.77 -2.83
C GLY A 204 1.61 1.68 -1.40
N ILE A 205 1.56 2.80 -0.66
CA ILE A 205 1.99 2.84 0.73
C ILE A 205 1.08 1.97 1.60
N THR A 206 -0.23 1.97 1.36
CA THR A 206 -1.17 1.06 2.04
C THR A 206 -0.75 -0.40 1.84
N ALA A 207 -0.47 -0.82 0.61
CA ALA A 207 -0.04 -2.18 0.32
C ALA A 207 1.26 -2.53 1.07
N VAL A 208 2.21 -1.60 1.16
CA VAL A 208 3.45 -1.78 1.92
C VAL A 208 3.18 -1.91 3.43
N MET A 209 2.31 -1.07 4.00
CA MET A 209 1.93 -1.15 5.41
C MET A 209 1.27 -2.50 5.74
N LEU A 210 0.39 -2.99 4.87
CA LEU A 210 -0.24 -4.32 5.03
C LEU A 210 0.79 -5.46 4.87
N GLY A 211 1.72 -5.33 3.93
CA GLY A 211 2.84 -6.26 3.78
C GLY A 211 3.72 -6.31 5.03
N ALA A 212 4.03 -5.16 5.62
CA ALA A 212 4.79 -5.07 6.86
C ALA A 212 4.00 -5.61 8.06
N ALA A 213 2.68 -5.40 8.10
CA ALA A 213 1.81 -5.97 9.11
C ALA A 213 1.83 -7.51 9.02
N ALA A 214 1.76 -8.08 7.82
CA ALA A 214 1.87 -9.52 7.59
C ALA A 214 3.25 -10.07 7.98
N VAL A 215 4.33 -9.34 7.72
CA VAL A 215 5.68 -9.69 8.20
C VAL A 215 5.72 -9.69 9.73
N GLN A 216 5.18 -8.65 10.38
CA GLN A 216 5.16 -8.53 11.83
C GLN A 216 4.33 -9.64 12.49
N THR A 217 3.13 -9.92 11.98
CA THR A 217 2.25 -10.97 12.51
C THR A 217 2.84 -12.36 12.32
N SER A 218 3.67 -12.58 11.30
CA SER A 218 4.41 -13.84 11.12
C SER A 218 5.40 -14.16 12.25
N LEU A 219 5.75 -13.15 13.07
CA LEU A 219 6.64 -13.30 14.23
C LEU A 219 5.90 -13.43 15.55
N LEU A 220 4.62 -13.07 15.58
CA LEU A 220 3.84 -13.07 16.81
C LEU A 220 3.40 -14.50 17.15
N PRO A 221 3.47 -14.90 18.43
CA PRO A 221 2.89 -16.16 18.86
C PRO A 221 1.39 -16.14 18.60
N GLN A 222 0.79 -17.28 18.21
CA GLN A 222 -0.66 -17.37 18.08
C GLN A 222 -1.30 -17.08 19.45
N PRO A 223 -2.17 -16.06 19.56
CA PRO A 223 -2.68 -15.66 20.85
C PRO A 223 -3.64 -16.72 21.40
N ALA A 224 -3.34 -17.25 22.59
CA ALA A 224 -4.27 -18.10 23.36
C ALA A 224 -5.34 -17.29 24.11
N GLY A 225 -5.44 -15.98 23.86
CA GLY A 225 -6.37 -15.06 24.50
C GLY A 225 -5.88 -13.63 24.33
N TRP A 226 -6.43 -12.91 23.35
CA TRP A 226 -6.06 -11.53 23.08
C TRP A 226 -6.74 -10.60 24.10
N THR A 227 -5.97 -9.72 24.76
CA THR A 227 -6.51 -8.70 25.66
C THR A 227 -5.79 -7.37 25.42
N VAL A 228 -6.54 -6.28 25.30
CA VAL A 228 -6.01 -4.92 25.04
C VAL A 228 -4.97 -4.47 26.07
N HIS A 229 -5.01 -5.01 27.29
CA HIS A 229 -4.09 -4.66 28.38
C HIS A 229 -2.74 -5.40 28.36
N ARG A 230 -2.51 -6.30 27.40
CA ARG A 230 -1.27 -7.10 27.30
C ARG A 230 -0.61 -6.99 25.92
N LEU A 231 -0.77 -5.86 25.24
CA LEU A 231 -0.13 -5.63 23.95
C LEU A 231 1.39 -5.52 24.10
N GLY A 232 2.11 -6.52 23.60
CA GLY A 232 3.55 -6.46 23.40
C GLY A 232 3.91 -5.49 22.26
N GLY A 233 5.19 -5.10 22.20
CA GLY A 233 5.66 -4.13 21.21
C GLY A 233 5.41 -4.54 19.75
N GLY A 234 5.40 -5.85 19.45
CA GLY A 234 5.11 -6.35 18.11
C GLY A 234 3.65 -6.23 17.72
N GLU A 235 2.73 -6.48 18.66
CA GLU A 235 1.29 -6.30 18.45
C GLU A 235 0.95 -4.83 18.29
N LEU A 236 1.56 -3.97 19.12
CA LEU A 236 1.44 -2.52 18.99
C LEU A 236 1.92 -2.04 17.61
N ASN A 237 3.04 -2.56 17.11
CA ASN A 237 3.54 -2.22 15.77
C ASN A 237 2.57 -2.64 14.67
N THR A 238 1.96 -3.83 14.77
CA THR A 238 0.91 -4.26 13.84
C THR A 238 -0.29 -3.30 13.86
N VAL A 239 -0.74 -2.86 15.05
CA VAL A 239 -1.82 -1.88 15.18
C VAL A 239 -1.45 -0.55 14.52
N ILE A 240 -0.22 -0.07 14.73
CA ILE A 240 0.29 1.16 14.09
C ILE A 240 0.26 1.02 12.57
N LEU A 241 0.77 -0.08 12.01
CA LEU A 241 0.79 -0.33 10.57
C LEU A 241 -0.63 -0.34 9.97
N LEU A 242 -1.57 -1.01 10.63
CA LEU A 242 -2.97 -1.05 10.20
C LEU A 242 -3.65 0.34 10.31
N ALA A 243 -3.38 1.07 11.38
CA ALA A 243 -3.91 2.42 11.58
C ALA A 243 -3.37 3.40 10.53
N VAL A 244 -2.08 3.34 10.20
CA VAL A 244 -1.46 4.14 9.14
C VAL A 244 -2.05 3.76 7.77
N ALA A 245 -2.20 2.46 7.47
CA ALA A 245 -2.84 2.00 6.24
C ALA A 245 -4.27 2.55 6.09
N ALA A 246 -5.08 2.46 7.16
CA ALA A 246 -6.42 2.99 7.20
C ALA A 246 -6.45 4.52 6.99
N ALA A 247 -5.59 5.24 7.71
CA ALA A 247 -5.49 6.70 7.63
C ALA A 247 -5.08 7.16 6.22
N ILE A 248 -4.17 6.47 5.56
CA ILE A 248 -3.75 6.79 4.18
C ILE A 248 -4.88 6.53 3.19
N LEU A 249 -5.61 5.42 3.31
CA LEU A 249 -6.77 5.17 2.46
C LEU A 249 -7.89 6.20 2.69
N LEU A 250 -8.14 6.59 3.93
CA LEU A 250 -9.08 7.66 4.26
C LEU A 250 -8.60 9.01 3.70
N LEU A 251 -7.31 9.31 3.79
CA LEU A 251 -6.77 10.54 3.23
C LEU A 251 -6.85 10.54 1.69
N ALA A 252 -6.59 9.41 1.03
CA ALA A 252 -6.71 9.29 -0.42
C ALA A 252 -8.17 9.32 -0.90
N GLY A 253 -9.07 8.64 -0.19
CA GLY A 253 -10.47 8.52 -0.57
C GLY A 253 -11.28 9.75 -0.18
N ALA A 254 -11.08 10.28 1.03
CA ALA A 254 -11.92 11.29 1.67
C ALA A 254 -11.24 12.67 1.77
N GLY A 255 -9.91 12.70 1.86
CA GLY A 255 -9.11 13.92 1.80
C GLY A 255 -8.90 14.36 0.35
N ALA A 256 -9.68 15.32 -0.11
CA ALA A 256 -9.46 15.98 -1.39
C ALA A 256 -8.00 16.47 -1.51
N TRP A 257 -7.21 15.90 -2.42
CA TRP A 257 -5.85 16.37 -2.74
C TRP A 257 -5.82 17.64 -3.59
N GLY A 258 -6.97 18.27 -3.84
CA GLY A 258 -7.06 19.55 -4.53
C GLY A 258 -8.31 20.35 -4.15
N HIS A 259 -8.24 21.67 -4.30
CA HIS A 259 -9.41 22.54 -4.43
C HIS A 259 -9.98 22.42 -5.87
N SER A 260 -10.19 21.20 -6.36
CA SER A 260 -10.88 21.06 -7.65
C SER A 260 -12.35 21.46 -7.46
N PRO A 261 -12.91 22.33 -8.31
CA PRO A 261 -14.36 22.60 -8.36
C PRO A 261 -15.19 21.32 -8.39
N ASP A 262 -14.62 20.22 -8.92
CA ASP A 262 -15.26 18.91 -9.02
C ASP A 262 -15.46 18.23 -7.65
N ASN A 263 -14.73 18.64 -6.60
CA ASN A 263 -14.98 18.12 -5.25
C ASN A 263 -16.34 18.56 -4.71
N ALA A 264 -16.88 19.69 -5.17
CA ALA A 264 -18.25 20.11 -4.87
C ALA A 264 -19.30 19.26 -5.59
N LEU A 265 -18.91 18.51 -6.63
CA LEU A 265 -19.77 17.58 -7.37
C LEU A 265 -19.78 16.17 -6.78
N ARG A 266 -18.97 15.89 -5.76
CA ARG A 266 -18.96 14.57 -5.10
C ARG A 266 -20.30 14.32 -4.40
N PRO A 267 -20.95 13.18 -4.64
CA PRO A 267 -22.20 12.86 -3.95
C PRO A 267 -22.02 12.79 -2.44
N ALA A 268 -23.01 13.24 -1.67
CA ALA A 268 -22.96 13.22 -0.20
C ALA A 268 -22.74 11.82 0.41
N TRP A 269 -23.10 10.76 -0.33
CA TRP A 269 -22.88 9.37 0.09
C TRP A 269 -21.44 8.88 -0.08
N TYR A 270 -20.61 9.60 -0.85
CA TYR A 270 -19.25 9.19 -1.21
C TYR A 270 -18.35 9.06 0.02
N TYR A 271 -18.39 10.04 0.92
CA TYR A 271 -17.56 10.05 2.14
C TYR A 271 -17.90 8.89 3.11
N PRO A 272 -19.19 8.64 3.45
CA PRO A 272 -19.59 7.42 4.17
C PRO A 272 -19.17 6.12 3.47
N ALA A 273 -19.27 6.04 2.14
CA ALA A 273 -18.88 4.86 1.38
C ALA A 273 -17.36 4.59 1.45
N VAL A 274 -16.53 5.63 1.40
CA VAL A 274 -15.08 5.51 1.61
C VAL A 274 -14.79 4.98 3.01
N ILE A 275 -15.40 5.56 4.06
CA ILE A 275 -15.18 5.11 5.45
C ILE A 275 -15.58 3.64 5.61
N LEU A 276 -16.76 3.25 5.12
CA LEU A 276 -17.23 1.87 5.17
C LEU A 276 -16.30 0.94 4.39
N GLY A 277 -15.86 1.34 3.19
CA GLY A 277 -14.93 0.56 2.38
C GLY A 277 -13.60 0.32 3.10
N VAL A 278 -12.99 1.37 3.64
CA VAL A 278 -11.72 1.27 4.38
C VAL A 278 -11.89 0.43 5.65
N THR A 279 -12.96 0.64 6.40
CA THR A 279 -13.23 -0.11 7.64
C THR A 279 -13.44 -1.59 7.36
N LEU A 280 -14.23 -1.92 6.33
CA LEU A 280 -14.45 -3.31 5.91
C LEU A 280 -13.17 -3.96 5.41
N PHE A 281 -12.35 -3.22 4.66
CA PHE A 281 -11.09 -3.74 4.11
C PHE A 281 -10.07 -4.02 5.21
N ILE A 282 -9.81 -3.05 6.10
CA ILE A 282 -8.85 -3.22 7.20
C ILE A 282 -9.36 -4.23 8.23
N GLY A 283 -10.66 -4.24 8.51
CA GLY A 283 -11.29 -5.20 9.41
C GLY A 283 -11.15 -6.65 8.94
N GLN A 284 -11.05 -6.91 7.62
CA GLN A 284 -10.78 -8.25 7.08
C GLN A 284 -9.31 -8.67 7.20
N VAL A 285 -8.38 -7.71 7.26
CA VAL A 285 -6.95 -8.00 7.40
C VAL A 285 -6.57 -8.18 8.87
N GLY A 286 -7.34 -7.57 9.79
CA GLY A 286 -7.15 -7.70 11.24
C GLY A 286 -7.81 -8.93 11.90
N LEU A 287 -8.59 -9.74 11.15
CA LEU A 287 -9.29 -10.95 11.61
C LEU A 287 -8.74 -12.21 10.93
#